data_AF-A0A838VTS0-F1
#
_entry.id   AF-A0A838VTS0-F1
#
_cell.length_a   1.000
_cell.length_b   1.000
_cell.length_c   1.000
_cell.angle_alpha   90.00
_cell.angle_beta   90.00
_cell.angle_gamma   90.00
#
_symmetry.space_group_name_H-M   'P 1'
#
loop_
_entity.id
_entity.type
_entity.pdbx_description
1 polymer ?
#
loop_
_entity_poly.entity_id
_entity_poly.type
_entity_poly.pdbx_seq_one_letter_code
_entity_poly.pdbx_strand_id
1 'polypeptide(L)'
;MLRYETLLLAVPEITADEANTLETQLDKTIQDHKGTMLSFERWGKYSLAYPVRKYDYGVYFLTRFEVGLETKDALLEALRTLFAVKYNELIMRHVIVRLDSSASLEYSRPESLEEVPTRDVETFLKENKMTGFLGKSSSAASADLGDSDADDFKDLEQ
;
A
#
# COMPACT_ATOMS: atom_id res chain seq x y z
N MET A 1 -6.94 -10.43 -28.07
CA MET A 1 -6.21 -10.43 -26.79
C MET A 1 -7.21 -10.75 -25.69
N LEU A 2 -6.77 -11.42 -24.61
CA LEU A 2 -7.61 -11.73 -23.46
C LEU A 2 -7.31 -10.74 -22.35
N ARG A 3 -8.36 -10.21 -21.71
CA ARG A 3 -8.23 -9.30 -20.58
C ARG A 3 -8.45 -10.06 -19.28
N TYR A 4 -7.63 -9.77 -18.29
CA TYR A 4 -7.73 -10.31 -16.95
C TYR A 4 -7.64 -9.19 -15.93
N GLU A 5 -8.24 -9.45 -14.78
CA GLU A 5 -8.00 -8.67 -13.59
C GLU A 5 -7.56 -9.57 -12.45
N THR A 6 -6.70 -9.01 -11.61
CA THR A 6 -6.24 -9.62 -10.39
C THR A 6 -6.58 -8.68 -9.24
N LEU A 7 -7.38 -9.18 -8.30
CA LEU A 7 -7.61 -8.52 -7.03
C LEU A 7 -6.67 -9.11 -5.99
N LEU A 8 -5.87 -8.25 -5.37
CA LEU A 8 -4.90 -8.59 -4.34
C LEU A 8 -5.37 -8.05 -2.99
N LEU A 9 -5.32 -8.89 -1.97
CA LEU A 9 -5.49 -8.49 -0.58
C LEU A 9 -4.12 -8.52 0.11
N ALA A 10 -3.54 -7.35 0.33
CA ALA A 10 -2.27 -7.19 1.02
C ALA A 10 -2.47 -6.94 2.53
N VAL A 11 -1.42 -7.19 3.30
CA VAL A 11 -1.35 -6.85 4.73
C VAL A 11 -1.65 -5.36 4.96
N PRO A 12 -2.29 -5.00 6.09
CA PRO A 12 -2.70 -3.63 6.35
C PRO A 12 -1.53 -2.66 6.58
N GLU A 13 -0.33 -3.18 6.81
CA GLU A 13 0.90 -2.42 7.09
C GLU A 13 1.77 -2.19 5.85
N ILE A 14 1.28 -2.59 4.66
CA ILE A 14 2.02 -2.42 3.40
C ILE A 14 2.41 -0.95 3.19
N THR A 15 3.69 -0.73 2.95
CA THR A 15 4.26 0.59 2.68
C THR A 15 4.07 0.99 1.21
N ALA A 16 4.19 2.28 0.92
CA ALA A 16 4.15 2.78 -0.46
C ALA A 16 5.30 2.22 -1.31
N ASP A 17 6.49 2.03 -0.72
CA ASP A 17 7.65 1.48 -1.43
C ASP A 17 7.46 0.00 -1.82
N GLU A 18 6.89 -0.80 -0.91
CA GLU A 18 6.53 -2.20 -1.19
C GLU A 18 5.44 -2.29 -2.26
N ALA A 19 4.46 -1.38 -2.24
CA ALA A 19 3.42 -1.31 -3.27
C ALA A 19 4.00 -0.96 -4.65
N ASN A 20 4.90 0.02 -4.74
CA ASN A 20 5.58 0.39 -5.99
C ASN A 20 6.48 -0.74 -6.52
N THR A 21 7.15 -1.44 -5.61
CA THR A 21 7.98 -2.62 -5.95
C THR A 21 7.11 -3.75 -6.47
N LEU A 22 5.95 -3.98 -5.85
CA LEU A 22 4.96 -4.96 -6.30
C LEU A 22 4.43 -4.62 -7.69
N GLU A 23 4.06 -3.36 -7.94
CA GLU A 23 3.63 -2.87 -9.26
C GLU A 23 4.70 -3.12 -10.33
N THR A 24 5.94 -2.70 -10.07
CA THR A 24 7.07 -2.86 -11.00
C THR A 24 7.33 -4.33 -11.30
N GLN A 25 7.27 -5.20 -10.28
CA GLN A 25 7.50 -6.63 -10.47
C GLN A 25 6.35 -7.29 -11.25
N LEU A 26 5.11 -6.84 -11.04
CA LEU A 26 3.95 -7.30 -11.79
C LEU A 26 4.07 -6.92 -13.26
N ASP A 27 4.34 -5.64 -13.55
CA ASP A 27 4.55 -5.14 -14.91
C ASP A 27 5.62 -5.95 -15.64
N LYS A 28 6.78 -6.14 -15.00
CA LYS A 28 7.87 -6.96 -15.54
C LYS A 28 7.43 -8.39 -15.85
N THR A 29 6.76 -9.04 -14.90
CA THR A 29 6.32 -10.43 -15.07
C THR A 29 5.30 -10.55 -16.22
N ILE A 30 4.43 -9.56 -16.36
CA ILE A 30 3.44 -9.49 -17.45
C ILE A 30 4.16 -9.29 -18.80
N GLN A 31 5.11 -8.37 -18.88
CA GLN A 31 5.88 -8.07 -20.09
C GLN A 31 6.75 -9.26 -20.53
N ASP A 32 7.38 -9.98 -19.59
CA ASP A 32 8.18 -11.18 -19.85
C ASP A 32 7.34 -12.27 -20.59
N HIS A 33 6.03 -12.29 -20.36
CA HIS A 33 5.08 -13.21 -21.02
C HIS A 33 4.31 -12.57 -22.18
N LYS A 34 4.83 -11.46 -22.73
CA LYS A 34 4.22 -10.71 -23.84
C LYS A 34 2.81 -10.19 -23.54
N GLY A 35 2.52 -9.91 -22.27
CA GLY A 35 1.32 -9.19 -21.86
C GLY A 35 1.56 -7.69 -21.70
N THR A 36 0.48 -6.96 -21.50
CA THR A 36 0.52 -5.51 -21.25
C THR A 36 -0.30 -5.20 -20.00
N MET A 37 0.28 -4.52 -19.01
CA MET A 37 -0.46 -4.01 -17.86
C MET A 37 -1.28 -2.78 -18.27
N LEU A 38 -2.58 -2.78 -17.94
CA LEU A 38 -3.51 -1.70 -18.26
C LEU A 38 -3.65 -0.70 -17.12
N SER A 39 -3.81 -1.20 -15.89
CA SER A 39 -3.87 -0.36 -14.69
C SER A 39 -3.40 -1.14 -13.46
N PHE A 40 -2.84 -0.40 -12.51
CA PHE A 40 -2.54 -0.84 -11.15
C PHE A 40 -3.12 0.20 -10.19
N GLU A 41 -4.13 -0.19 -9.42
CA GLU A 41 -4.91 0.73 -8.62
C GLU A 41 -4.94 0.28 -7.16
N ARG A 42 -4.51 1.16 -6.26
CA ARG A 42 -4.66 0.95 -4.82
C ARG A 42 -6.07 1.32 -4.37
N TRP A 43 -6.82 0.33 -3.88
CA TRP A 43 -8.14 0.53 -3.30
C TRP A 43 -8.12 1.01 -1.86
N GLY A 44 -6.98 0.92 -1.18
CA GLY A 44 -6.87 1.37 0.21
C GLY A 44 -7.38 0.32 1.19
N LYS A 45 -7.54 0.73 2.45
CA LYS A 45 -7.78 -0.16 3.58
C LYS A 45 -9.26 -0.46 3.77
N TYR A 46 -9.59 -1.73 3.94
CA TYR A 46 -10.95 -2.19 4.24
C TYR A 46 -10.96 -3.12 5.44
N SER A 47 -12.09 -3.13 6.15
CA SER A 47 -12.37 -4.12 7.20
C SER A 47 -12.78 -5.45 6.58
N LEU A 48 -12.24 -6.55 7.08
CA LEU A 48 -12.53 -7.89 6.62
C LEU A 48 -13.68 -8.50 7.44
N ALA A 49 -14.54 -9.27 6.78
CA ALA A 49 -15.65 -9.95 7.47
C ALA A 49 -15.17 -10.98 8.52
N TYR A 50 -13.94 -11.46 8.37
CA TYR A 50 -13.28 -12.35 9.30
C TYR A 50 -11.75 -12.15 9.23
N PRO A 51 -11.00 -12.46 10.30
CA PRO A 51 -9.56 -12.29 10.29
C PRO A 51 -8.88 -13.17 9.23
N VAL A 52 -8.07 -12.55 8.37
CA VAL A 52 -7.22 -13.27 7.41
C VAL A 52 -5.80 -13.17 7.92
N ARG A 53 -5.15 -14.30 8.20
CA ARG A 53 -3.80 -14.35 8.80
C ARG A 53 -3.67 -13.48 10.07
N LYS A 54 -4.73 -13.46 10.89
CA LYS A 54 -4.84 -12.66 12.14
C LYS A 54 -5.01 -11.14 11.95
N TYR A 55 -5.18 -10.66 10.72
CA TYR A 55 -5.52 -9.26 10.46
C TYR A 55 -7.02 -9.10 10.24
N ASP A 56 -7.61 -8.13 10.93
CA ASP A 56 -9.01 -7.71 10.72
C ASP A 56 -9.17 -6.73 9.56
N TYR A 57 -8.06 -6.20 9.05
CA TYR A 57 -8.01 -5.24 7.95
C TYR A 57 -7.05 -5.71 6.87
N GLY A 58 -7.23 -5.21 5.65
CA GLY A 58 -6.24 -5.34 4.60
C GLY A 58 -6.37 -4.25 3.56
N VAL A 59 -5.33 -4.11 2.73
CA VAL A 59 -5.30 -3.16 1.64
C VAL A 59 -5.58 -3.89 0.34
N TYR A 60 -6.58 -3.44 -0.40
CA TYR A 60 -6.89 -4.02 -1.71
C TYR A 60 -6.11 -3.31 -2.82
N PHE A 61 -5.65 -4.10 -3.79
CA PHE A 61 -5.08 -3.61 -5.04
C PHE A 61 -5.76 -4.32 -6.20
N LEU A 62 -6.15 -3.56 -7.22
CA LEU A 62 -6.68 -4.09 -8.46
C LEU A 62 -5.64 -3.90 -9.57
N THR A 63 -5.27 -4.98 -10.23
CA THR A 63 -4.39 -4.95 -11.39
C THR A 63 -5.14 -5.48 -12.59
N ARG A 64 -5.12 -4.76 -13.71
CA ARG A 64 -5.68 -5.22 -14.97
C ARG A 64 -4.61 -5.35 -16.02
N PHE A 65 -4.70 -6.39 -16.84
CA PHE A 65 -3.72 -6.64 -17.88
C PHE A 65 -4.34 -7.42 -19.04
N GLU A 66 -3.66 -7.36 -20.17
CA GLU A 66 -3.98 -8.12 -21.37
C GLU A 66 -2.86 -9.08 -21.70
N VAL A 67 -3.23 -10.25 -22.24
CA VAL A 67 -2.27 -11.27 -22.64
C VAL A 67 -2.75 -12.00 -23.90
N GLY A 68 -1.78 -12.49 -24.68
CA GLY A 68 -2.03 -13.36 -25.83
C GLY A 68 -2.61 -14.72 -25.42
N LEU A 69 -3.31 -15.38 -26.34
CA LEU A 69 -3.92 -16.69 -26.08
C LEU A 69 -2.87 -17.77 -25.76
N GLU A 70 -1.70 -17.70 -26.41
CA GLU A 70 -0.65 -18.71 -26.29
C GLU A 70 0.14 -18.61 -24.99
N THR A 71 0.34 -17.39 -24.46
CA THR A 71 1.16 -17.15 -23.26
C THR A 71 0.33 -17.00 -21.98
N LYS A 72 -1.01 -17.01 -22.08
CA LYS A 72 -1.91 -16.79 -20.93
C LYS A 72 -1.64 -17.75 -19.78
N ASP A 73 -1.49 -19.04 -20.07
CA ASP A 73 -1.47 -20.07 -19.01
C ASP A 73 -0.15 -20.00 -18.23
N ALA A 74 0.95 -19.78 -18.95
CA ALA A 74 2.27 -19.54 -18.37
C ALA A 74 2.29 -18.26 -17.51
N LEU A 75 1.70 -17.15 -17.99
CA LEU A 75 1.61 -15.92 -17.20
C LEU A 75 0.77 -16.11 -15.93
N LEU A 76 -0.39 -16.77 -16.03
CA LEU A 76 -1.26 -17.00 -14.87
C LEU A 76 -0.57 -17.89 -13.82
N GLU A 77 0.19 -18.90 -14.24
CA GLU A 77 0.99 -19.73 -13.34
C GLU A 77 2.14 -18.95 -12.71
N ALA A 78 2.85 -18.13 -13.50
CA ALA A 78 3.92 -17.26 -13.01
C ALA A 78 3.41 -16.27 -11.95
N LEU A 79 2.25 -15.64 -12.18
CA LEU A 79 1.63 -14.72 -11.23
C LEU A 79 1.23 -15.44 -9.93
N ARG A 80 0.58 -16.60 -10.02
CA ARG A 80 0.23 -17.40 -8.83
C ARG A 80 1.47 -17.78 -8.02
N THR A 81 2.53 -18.21 -8.70
CA THR A 81 3.81 -18.56 -8.06
C THR A 81 4.46 -17.34 -7.43
N LEU A 82 4.46 -16.20 -8.12
CA LEU A 82 4.99 -14.93 -7.63
C LEU A 82 4.30 -14.52 -6.32
N PHE A 83 2.97 -14.60 -6.26
CA PHE A 83 2.20 -14.25 -5.07
C PHE A 83 2.38 -15.29 -3.94
N ALA A 84 2.38 -16.58 -4.27
CA ALA A 84 2.46 -17.65 -3.28
C ALA A 84 3.86 -17.84 -2.69
N VAL A 85 4.92 -17.49 -3.43
CA VAL A 85 6.31 -17.71 -3.03
C VAL A 85 6.98 -16.40 -2.65
N LYS A 86 7.08 -15.45 -3.59
CA LYS A 86 7.87 -14.22 -3.39
C LYS A 86 7.14 -13.21 -2.51
N TYR A 87 5.85 -13.02 -2.72
CA TYR A 87 5.04 -12.05 -1.97
C TYR A 87 4.11 -12.70 -0.95
N ASN A 88 4.43 -13.91 -0.49
CA ASN A 88 3.57 -14.64 0.43
C ASN A 88 3.30 -13.84 1.70
N GLU A 89 4.30 -13.16 2.25
CA GLU A 89 4.16 -12.40 3.50
C GLU A 89 3.33 -11.13 3.31
N LEU A 90 3.45 -10.50 2.14
CA LEU A 90 2.78 -9.25 1.81
C LEU A 90 1.33 -9.45 1.32
N ILE A 91 1.09 -10.47 0.48
CA ILE A 91 -0.19 -10.75 -0.15
C ILE A 91 -0.86 -11.92 0.58
N MET A 92 -1.92 -11.60 1.31
CA MET A 92 -2.66 -12.57 2.10
C MET A 92 -3.56 -13.46 1.23
N ARG A 93 -4.22 -12.86 0.24
CA ARG A 93 -5.07 -13.55 -0.74
C ARG A 93 -4.98 -12.86 -2.10
N HIS A 94 -5.23 -13.61 -3.16
CA HIS A 94 -5.37 -13.09 -4.52
C HIS A 94 -6.44 -13.88 -5.27
N VAL A 95 -7.10 -13.22 -6.23
CA VAL A 95 -8.03 -13.83 -7.16
C VAL A 95 -7.73 -13.27 -8.55
N ILE A 96 -7.68 -14.15 -9.55
CA ILE A 96 -7.50 -13.76 -10.95
C ILE A 96 -8.78 -14.15 -11.70
N VAL A 97 -9.38 -13.19 -12.38
CA VAL A 97 -10.63 -13.35 -13.15
C VAL A 97 -10.40 -12.93 -14.59
N ARG A 98 -10.99 -13.67 -15.52
CA ARG A 98 -11.03 -13.28 -16.93
C ARG A 98 -12.15 -12.25 -17.12
N LEU A 99 -11.80 -11.12 -17.71
CA LEU A 99 -12.75 -10.09 -18.13
C LEU A 99 -13.25 -10.34 -19.54
N ASP A 100 -14.50 -9.97 -19.79
CA ASP A 100 -15.03 -9.87 -21.14
C ASP A 100 -14.49 -8.62 -21.85
N SER A 101 -14.34 -8.69 -23.17
CA SER A 101 -13.75 -7.61 -23.95
C SER A 101 -14.58 -6.32 -23.96
N SER A 102 -15.87 -6.38 -23.64
CA SER A 102 -16.79 -5.25 -23.55
C SER A 102 -16.90 -4.64 -22.15
N ALA A 103 -16.22 -5.20 -21.14
CA ALA A 103 -16.29 -4.68 -19.78
C ALA A 103 -15.59 -3.31 -19.67
N SER A 104 -16.25 -2.37 -18.97
CA SER A 104 -15.70 -1.05 -18.69
C SER A 104 -14.49 -1.16 -17.75
N LEU A 105 -13.52 -0.26 -17.94
CA LEU A 105 -12.40 -0.11 -17.01
C LEU A 105 -12.79 0.72 -15.77
N GLU A 106 -13.97 1.34 -15.77
CA GLU A 106 -14.47 2.07 -14.62
C GLU A 106 -15.02 1.08 -13.57
N TYR A 107 -14.55 1.18 -12.34
CA TYR A 107 -14.96 0.30 -11.23
C TYR A 107 -15.61 1.12 -10.12
N SER A 108 -16.81 0.73 -9.71
CA SER A 108 -17.47 1.30 -8.53
C SER A 108 -16.93 0.59 -7.28
N ARG A 109 -15.92 1.19 -6.67
CA ARG A 109 -15.34 0.71 -5.40
C ARG A 109 -16.09 1.31 -4.21
N PRO A 110 -16.30 0.54 -3.13
CA PRO A 110 -16.81 1.09 -1.89
C PRO A 110 -15.80 2.07 -1.28
N GLU A 111 -16.25 3.02 -0.47
CA GLU A 111 -15.36 3.98 0.21
C GLU A 111 -14.35 3.22 1.09
N SER A 112 -13.08 3.57 0.96
CA SER A 112 -12.02 2.98 1.78
C SER A 112 -11.95 3.65 3.14
N LEU A 113 -11.46 2.93 4.16
CA LEU A 113 -11.30 3.48 5.51
C LEU A 113 -10.25 4.60 5.59
N GLU A 114 -9.42 4.75 4.57
CA GLU A 114 -8.40 5.81 4.49
C GLU A 114 -8.96 7.11 3.89
N GLU A 115 -10.02 7.01 3.08
CA GLU A 115 -10.69 8.15 2.48
C GLU A 115 -11.68 8.84 3.43
N VAL A 116 -12.06 8.17 4.53
CA VAL A 116 -12.90 8.77 5.58
C VAL A 116 -12.10 9.90 6.23
N PRO A 117 -12.47 11.18 6.03
CA PRO A 117 -11.70 12.28 6.58
C PRO A 117 -11.71 12.21 8.11
N THR A 118 -10.52 12.25 8.72
CA THR A 118 -10.31 12.33 10.18
C THR A 118 -10.93 13.57 10.85
N ARG A 119 -11.68 14.38 10.08
CA ARG A 119 -12.45 15.54 10.57
C ARG A 119 -13.29 15.21 11.80
N ASP A 120 -13.79 13.99 11.91
CA ASP A 120 -14.61 13.60 13.05
C ASP A 120 -13.84 13.50 14.37
N VAL A 121 -12.52 13.26 14.38
CA VAL A 121 -11.78 13.14 15.66
C VAL A 121 -11.63 14.51 16.33
N GLU A 122 -11.28 15.54 15.56
CA GLU A 122 -11.07 16.89 16.09
C GLU A 122 -12.40 17.58 16.47
N THR A 123 -13.45 17.35 15.68
CA THR A 123 -14.81 17.80 16.00
C THR A 123 -15.39 17.07 17.21
N PHE A 124 -15.22 15.74 17.32
CA PHE A 124 -15.66 14.96 18.48
C PHE A 124 -14.93 15.31 19.78
N LEU A 125 -13.61 15.54 19.73
CA LEU A 125 -12.82 15.99 20.89
C LEU A 125 -13.27 17.37 21.40
N LYS A 126 -13.68 18.25 20.47
CA LYS A 126 -14.19 19.59 20.77
C LYS A 126 -15.62 19.55 21.32
N GLU A 127 -16.48 18.68 20.78
CA GLU A 127 -17.86 18.49 21.24
C GLU A 127 -17.92 17.87 22.64
N ASN A 128 -17.07 16.89 22.94
CA ASN A 128 -17.03 16.22 24.25
C ASN A 128 -16.14 16.92 25.29
N LYS A 129 -15.60 18.11 24.99
CA LYS A 129 -14.76 18.92 25.90
C LYS A 129 -13.61 18.12 26.55
N MET A 130 -13.02 17.15 25.86
CA MET A 130 -11.90 16.34 26.37
C MET A 130 -10.52 16.99 26.12
N THR A 131 -10.46 18.31 25.99
CA THR A 131 -9.21 19.06 25.78
C THR A 131 -8.36 19.19 27.06
N GLY A 132 -8.92 18.86 28.22
CA GLY A 132 -8.25 18.99 29.53
C GLY A 132 -7.27 17.88 29.91
N PHE A 133 -7.22 16.77 29.16
CA PHE A 133 -6.39 15.59 29.52
C PHE A 133 -4.99 15.56 28.88
N LEU A 134 -4.69 16.42 27.90
CA LEU A 134 -3.34 16.50 27.30
C LEU A 134 -2.40 17.50 28.00
N GLY A 135 -2.87 18.21 29.04
CA GLY A 135 -2.10 19.27 29.69
C GLY A 135 -1.00 18.82 30.67
N LYS A 136 -0.59 17.55 30.69
CA LYS A 136 0.35 17.05 31.72
C LYS A 136 1.40 16.05 31.21
N SER A 137 2.13 16.40 30.16
CA SER A 137 3.44 15.75 29.89
C SER A 137 4.47 16.60 29.14
N SER A 138 4.29 17.92 28.98
CA SER A 138 5.24 18.76 28.22
C SER A 138 5.73 20.00 28.97
N SER A 139 6.12 19.87 30.24
CA SER A 139 6.89 20.92 30.95
C SER A 139 8.15 20.36 31.60
N ALA A 140 9.10 19.89 30.78
CA ALA A 140 10.49 19.68 31.20
C ALA A 140 11.42 19.65 29.97
N ALA A 141 11.54 20.76 29.24
CA ALA A 141 12.70 21.02 28.36
C ALA A 141 12.64 22.45 27.79
N SER A 142 12.95 23.46 28.62
CA SER A 142 13.49 24.73 28.13
C SER A 142 14.18 25.46 29.28
N ALA A 143 15.48 25.22 29.43
CA ALA A 143 16.39 26.08 30.18
C ALA A 143 17.77 26.00 29.51
N ASP A 144 17.98 26.91 28.57
CA ASP A 144 19.05 27.91 28.62
C ASP A 144 20.41 27.46 29.18
N LEU A 145 21.42 27.34 28.33
CA LEU A 145 22.83 27.63 28.66
C LEU A 145 23.55 28.09 27.39
N GLY A 146 23.97 29.37 27.42
CA GLY A 146 24.88 29.97 26.45
C GLY A 146 26.35 29.64 26.71
N ASP A 147 27.11 29.85 25.63
CA ASP A 147 28.50 30.29 25.52
C ASP A 147 29.61 29.58 26.32
N SER A 148 30.47 28.85 25.61
CA SER A 148 31.91 28.75 25.91
C SER A 148 32.69 28.15 24.72
N ASP A 149 33.62 28.96 24.20
CA ASP A 149 34.92 28.59 23.63
C ASP A 149 34.97 27.92 22.24
N ALA A 150 35.01 28.77 21.21
CA ALA A 150 35.64 28.46 19.93
C ALA A 150 37.05 29.07 19.91
N ASP A 151 38.01 28.33 20.45
CA ASP A 151 39.44 28.53 20.18
C ASP A 151 40.07 27.18 19.79
N ASP A 152 41.00 27.27 18.84
CA ASP A 152 42.02 26.27 18.49
C ASP A 152 41.66 25.12 17.52
N PHE A 153 41.82 25.39 16.22
CA PHE A 153 42.69 24.54 15.39
C PHE A 153 43.15 25.30 14.13
N LYS A 154 44.30 25.97 14.25
CA LYS A 154 45.13 26.39 13.13
C LYS A 154 46.37 25.49 13.11
N ASP A 155 46.72 25.08 11.90
CA ASP A 155 48.06 24.62 11.45
C ASP A 155 48.51 23.20 11.81
N LEU A 156 48.69 22.39 10.74
CA LEU A 156 49.64 21.26 10.50
C LEU A 156 48.95 20.27 9.52
N GLU A 157 49.44 19.88 8.34
CA GLU A 157 50.71 19.97 7.58
C GLU A 157 50.33 20.08 6.07
N GLN A 158 51.08 20.79 5.22
CA GLN A 158 52.13 20.24 4.34
C GLN A 158 51.92 18.81 3.81
#